data_AF-A0A7I7QMN8-F1
#
_entry.id   AF-A0A7I7QMN8-F1
#
_cell.length_a   1.000
_cell.length_b   1.000
_cell.length_c   1.000
_cell.angle_alpha   90.00
_cell.angle_beta   90.00
_cell.angle_gamma   90.00
#
_symmetry.space_group_name_H-M   'P 1'
#
loop_
_entity.id
_entity.type
_entity.pdbx_description
1 polymer ?
#
loop_
_entity_poly.entity_id
_entity_poly.type
_entity_poly.pdbx_seq_one_letter_code
_entity_poly.pdbx_strand_id
1 'polypeptide(L)'
;MVIVAVLVGLLGSRTVRGAGERAKSPVSGDRTAWTSVVCSDYSVVAPSTAFPLVKHATNVNYCMTPPSANSGPQSVVIGEWPVAAAVVDDLAKLPRVRWYATADLSDRTTAFILQNSADRSLLEPLARFGFVIASR
;
A
#
# COMPACT_ATOMS: atom_id res chain seq x y z
N MET A 1 27.57 33.77 39.37
CA MET A 1 28.05 32.61 38.59
C MET A 1 27.27 31.39 39.02
N VAL A 2 26.46 30.82 38.14
CA VAL A 2 25.63 29.64 38.42
C VAL A 2 26.44 28.40 38.02
N ILE A 3 26.62 27.46 38.94
CA ILE A 3 27.28 26.18 38.71
C ILE A 3 26.20 25.09 38.70
N VAL A 4 26.10 24.37 37.59
CA VAL A 4 25.22 23.21 37.38
C VAL A 4 25.93 21.94 37.84
N ALA A 5 25.23 21.07 38.57
CA ALA A 5 25.53 19.64 38.73
C ALA A 5 24.36 18.96 39.47
N VAL A 6 23.97 17.69 39.29
CA VAL A 6 24.23 16.58 38.36
C VAL A 6 23.04 15.62 38.60
N LEU A 7 22.49 15.01 37.54
CA LEU A 7 21.49 13.95 37.63
C LEU A 7 22.16 12.60 37.92
N VAL A 8 21.76 11.91 38.99
CA VAL A 8 21.95 10.47 39.20
C VAL A 8 20.65 9.91 39.77
N GLY A 9 19.99 9.02 39.01
CA GLY A 9 18.70 8.43 39.39
C GLY A 9 18.82 7.10 40.14
N LEU A 10 17.68 6.57 40.61
CA LEU A 10 17.28 5.15 40.58
C LEU A 10 15.98 4.91 41.38
N LEU A 11 15.25 3.84 41.02
CA LEU A 11 14.03 3.24 41.61
C LEU A 11 12.72 3.95 41.16
N GLY A 12 11.89 3.44 40.24
CA GLY A 12 11.56 2.06 39.90
C GLY A 12 10.21 1.69 40.54
N SER A 13 9.11 1.71 39.76
CA SER A 13 7.97 0.77 39.85
C SER A 13 6.85 1.07 38.83
N ARG A 14 6.84 0.27 37.77
CA ARG A 14 5.71 -0.36 37.05
C ARG A 14 4.33 0.34 37.07
N THR A 15 3.90 0.73 35.88
CA THR A 15 2.54 0.44 35.38
C THR A 15 2.65 -0.20 34.01
N VAL A 16 2.19 -1.44 33.89
CA VAL A 16 2.01 -2.19 32.62
C VAL A 16 0.52 -2.18 32.28
N ARG A 17 0.20 -2.01 30.99
CA ARG A 17 -1.11 -2.03 30.28
C ARG A 17 -1.55 -0.61 29.88
N GLY A 18 -1.83 -0.32 28.61
CA GLY A 18 -1.98 -1.14 27.43
C GLY A 18 -2.23 -0.23 26.22
N ALA A 19 -2.36 -0.83 25.05
CA ALA A 19 -2.39 -0.17 23.74
C ALA A 19 -1.05 0.49 23.37
N GLY A 20 -0.06 -0.36 23.08
CA GLY A 20 0.77 -0.06 21.93
C GLY A 20 -0.15 -0.07 20.70
N GLU A 21 -0.86 1.03 20.46
CA GLU A 21 -1.21 1.40 19.10
C GLU A 21 0.13 1.36 18.38
N ARG A 22 0.33 0.32 17.57
CA ARG A 22 1.35 0.41 16.53
C ARG A 22 1.01 1.71 15.83
N ALA A 23 1.84 2.73 16.01
CA ALA A 23 1.89 3.80 15.06
C ALA A 23 2.15 3.09 13.73
N LYS A 24 1.09 2.84 12.95
CA LYS A 24 1.22 2.62 11.52
C LYS A 24 1.98 3.86 11.10
N SER A 25 3.25 3.71 10.73
CA SER A 25 4.01 4.82 10.18
C SER A 25 3.09 5.53 9.19
N PRO A 26 2.86 6.84 9.35
CA PRO A 26 1.88 7.52 8.52
C PRO A 26 2.25 7.29 7.07
N VAL A 27 1.27 6.88 6.28
CA VAL A 27 1.42 6.72 4.84
C VAL A 27 1.88 8.07 4.30
N SER A 28 3.02 8.10 3.61
CA SER A 28 3.65 9.33 3.15
C SER A 28 3.47 9.50 1.64
N GLY A 29 3.52 10.75 1.17
CA GLY A 29 3.25 11.09 -0.23
C GLY A 29 1.76 11.10 -0.57
N ASP A 30 1.46 11.37 -1.84
CA ASP A 30 0.10 11.38 -2.36
C ASP A 30 -0.08 10.31 -3.45
N ARG A 31 -1.32 10.16 -3.93
CA ARG A 31 -1.67 9.19 -4.97
C ARG A 31 -0.81 9.32 -6.22
N THR A 32 -0.43 10.54 -6.60
CA THR A 32 0.42 10.80 -7.76
C THR A 32 1.82 10.23 -7.53
N ALA A 33 2.42 10.50 -6.37
CA ALA A 33 3.74 9.98 -5.99
C ALA A 33 3.76 8.45 -5.85
N TRP A 34 2.68 7.83 -5.38
CA TRP A 34 2.57 6.36 -5.32
C TRP A 34 2.40 5.76 -6.71
N THR A 35 1.59 6.39 -7.56
CA THR A 35 1.34 5.93 -8.93
C THR A 35 2.60 6.00 -9.78
N SER A 36 3.39 7.08 -9.67
CA SER A 36 4.59 7.27 -10.49
C SER A 36 5.72 6.27 -10.21
N VAL A 37 5.72 5.60 -9.05
CA VAL A 37 6.75 4.59 -8.75
C VAL A 37 6.39 3.18 -9.22
N VAL A 38 5.12 2.94 -9.55
CA VAL A 38 4.65 1.62 -10.02
C VAL A 38 4.20 1.64 -11.47
N CYS A 39 3.78 2.80 -11.96
CA CYS A 39 3.42 3.02 -13.35
C CYS A 39 4.59 3.74 -14.04
N SER A 40 5.11 3.16 -15.13
CA SER A 40 6.09 3.84 -15.97
C SER A 40 5.49 5.09 -16.63
N ASP A 41 6.33 6.04 -17.06
CA ASP A 41 5.90 7.28 -17.75
C ASP A 41 5.07 7.02 -19.03
N TYR A 42 5.14 5.81 -19.58
CA TYR A 42 4.39 5.37 -20.76
C TYR A 42 3.07 4.66 -20.43
N SER A 43 2.67 4.65 -19.17
CA SER A 43 1.45 4.01 -18.71
C SER A 43 0.21 4.84 -19.04
N VAL A 44 -0.77 4.23 -19.70
CA VAL A 44 -2.11 4.83 -19.83
C VAL A 44 -2.83 4.71 -18.49
N VAL A 45 -2.91 5.81 -17.75
CA VAL A 45 -3.77 5.92 -16.57
C VAL A 45 -5.18 6.26 -17.03
N ALA A 46 -6.07 5.28 -17.06
CA ALA A 46 -7.46 5.52 -17.43
C ALA A 46 -8.42 5.19 -16.27
N PRO A 47 -9.45 6.02 -16.04
CA PRO A 47 -10.48 5.74 -15.06
C PRO A 47 -11.22 4.46 -15.48
N SER A 48 -11.26 3.48 -14.59
CA SER A 48 -11.91 2.21 -14.88
C SER A 48 -13.36 2.24 -14.39
N THR A 49 -14.30 2.43 -15.32
CA THR A 49 -15.68 1.94 -15.14
C THR A 49 -15.77 0.42 -15.36
N ALA A 50 -14.66 -0.20 -15.78
CA ALA A 50 -14.60 -1.52 -16.39
C ALA A 50 -13.90 -2.58 -15.54
N PHE A 51 -13.79 -2.37 -14.22
CA PHE A 51 -13.31 -3.40 -13.30
C PHE A 51 -14.48 -3.95 -12.44
N PRO A 52 -15.49 -4.60 -13.06
CA PRO A 52 -16.73 -5.01 -12.40
C PRO A 52 -16.53 -6.02 -11.25
N LEU A 53 -15.33 -6.57 -11.12
CA LEU A 53 -14.96 -7.53 -10.09
C LEU A 53 -14.50 -6.87 -8.78
N VAL A 54 -14.10 -5.59 -8.80
CA VAL A 54 -13.72 -4.82 -7.59
C VAL A 54 -14.84 -3.85 -7.19
N LYS A 55 -15.97 -4.41 -6.74
CA LYS A 55 -17.22 -3.66 -6.55
C LYS A 55 -17.17 -2.64 -5.41
N HIS A 56 -16.28 -2.84 -4.45
CA HIS A 56 -16.14 -1.94 -3.31
C HIS A 56 -15.13 -0.82 -3.57
N ALA A 57 -14.44 -0.86 -4.72
CA ALA A 57 -13.42 0.11 -5.08
C ALA A 57 -14.03 1.37 -5.69
N THR A 58 -13.55 2.53 -5.25
CA THR A 58 -13.74 3.82 -5.89
C THR A 58 -12.40 4.34 -6.41
N ASN A 59 -12.44 5.42 -7.19
CA ASN A 59 -11.24 6.07 -7.73
C ASN A 59 -10.28 5.07 -8.39
N VAL A 60 -10.84 4.19 -9.24
CA VAL A 60 -10.10 3.08 -9.84
C VAL A 60 -9.38 3.55 -11.09
N ASN A 61 -8.06 3.38 -11.10
CA ASN A 61 -7.21 3.60 -12.25
C ASN A 61 -6.48 2.28 -12.57
N TYR A 62 -6.01 2.15 -13.80
CA TYR A 62 -5.07 1.08 -14.16
C TYR A 62 -3.86 1.68 -14.86
N CYS A 63 -2.72 1.01 -14.74
CA CYS A 63 -1.56 1.23 -15.60
C CYS A 63 -1.02 -0.10 -16.10
N MET A 64 -0.34 -0.08 -17.24
CA MET A 64 0.25 -1.26 -17.85
C MET A 64 1.69 -0.96 -18.23
N THR A 65 2.60 -1.73 -17.65
CA THR A 65 4.01 -1.77 -18.04
C THR A 65 4.14 -2.69 -19.26
N PRO A 66 4.76 -2.21 -20.36
CA PRO A 66 5.02 -3.02 -21.55
C PRO A 66 5.82 -4.29 -21.21
N PRO A 67 5.65 -5.37 -21.99
CA PRO A 67 6.45 -6.58 -21.81
C PRO A 67 7.94 -6.28 -21.99
N SER A 68 8.79 -6.96 -21.22
CA SER A 68 10.24 -6.99 -21.44
C SER A 68 10.65 -8.29 -22.14
N ALA A 69 11.89 -8.38 -22.62
CA ALA A 69 12.37 -9.54 -23.40
C ALA A 69 12.11 -10.92 -22.75
N ASN A 70 11.96 -10.96 -21.41
CA ASN A 70 11.73 -12.19 -20.64
C ASN A 70 10.45 -12.17 -19.77
N SER A 71 9.55 -11.19 -19.96
CA SER A 71 8.31 -11.10 -19.17
C SER A 71 7.14 -10.56 -19.97
N GLY A 72 5.94 -11.11 -19.71
CA GLY A 72 4.69 -10.61 -20.31
C GLY A 72 4.33 -9.21 -19.79
N PRO A 73 3.30 -8.57 -20.38
CA PRO A 73 2.83 -7.27 -19.90
C PRO A 73 2.33 -7.39 -18.46
N GLN A 74 2.71 -6.41 -17.63
CA GLN A 74 2.32 -6.35 -16.23
C GLN A 74 1.39 -5.15 -16.03
N SER A 75 0.20 -5.37 -15.49
CA SER A 75 -0.73 -4.28 -15.19
C SER A 75 -0.97 -4.16 -13.69
N VAL A 76 -1.12 -2.92 -13.23
CA VAL A 76 -1.44 -2.60 -11.84
C VAL A 76 -2.78 -1.87 -11.83
N VAL A 77 -3.72 -2.35 -11.02
CA VAL A 77 -4.95 -1.62 -10.71
C VAL A 77 -4.77 -0.87 -9.41
N ILE A 78 -5.15 0.39 -9.38
CA ILE A 78 -5.01 1.30 -8.25
C ILE A 78 -6.41 1.73 -7.85
N GLY A 79 -6.82 1.50 -6.62
CA GLY A 79 -8.15 1.86 -6.16
C GLY A 79 -8.21 2.20 -4.68
N GLU A 80 -9.35 2.70 -4.24
CA GLU A 80 -9.65 3.01 -2.85
C GLU A 80 -10.84 2.19 -2.39
N TRP A 81 -10.72 1.53 -1.25
CA TRP A 81 -11.75 0.72 -0.61
C TRP A 81 -12.14 1.35 0.72
N PRO A 82 -13.38 1.15 1.21
CA PRO A 82 -13.78 1.68 2.51
C PRO A 82 -12.93 1.13 3.66
N VAL A 83 -12.50 -0.13 3.56
CA VAL A 83 -11.67 -0.82 4.56
C VAL A 83 -10.85 -1.94 3.91
N ALA A 84 -9.78 -2.38 4.58
CA ALA A 84 -8.91 -3.45 4.09
C ALA A 84 -9.64 -4.79 3.85
N ALA A 85 -10.67 -5.10 4.66
CA ALA A 85 -11.48 -6.31 4.45
C ALA A 85 -12.17 -6.33 3.08
N ALA A 86 -12.61 -5.16 2.59
CA ALA A 86 -13.26 -5.06 1.29
C ALA A 86 -12.28 -5.28 0.12
N VAL A 87 -10.98 -4.95 0.32
CA VAL A 87 -9.92 -5.32 -0.63
C VAL A 87 -9.82 -6.83 -0.74
N VAL A 88 -9.80 -7.53 0.40
CA VAL A 88 -9.70 -9.00 0.45
C VAL A 88 -10.90 -9.67 -0.23
N ASP A 89 -12.12 -9.18 0.03
CA ASP A 89 -13.35 -9.71 -0.57
C ASP A 89 -13.39 -9.57 -2.09
N ASP A 90 -12.88 -8.46 -2.62
CA ASP A 90 -12.81 -8.26 -4.07
C ASP A 90 -11.67 -9.06 -4.70
N LEU A 91 -10.52 -9.14 -4.02
CA LEU A 91 -9.41 -9.98 -4.42
C LEU A 91 -9.78 -11.46 -4.48
N ALA A 92 -10.71 -11.93 -3.64
CA ALA A 92 -11.24 -13.28 -3.68
C ALA A 92 -11.82 -13.68 -5.04
N LYS A 93 -12.35 -12.71 -5.79
CA LYS A 93 -12.95 -12.88 -7.12
C LYS A 93 -11.91 -12.85 -8.25
N LEU A 94 -10.63 -12.59 -7.92
CA LEU A 94 -9.52 -12.45 -8.85
C LEU A 94 -8.47 -13.55 -8.61
N PRO A 95 -8.71 -14.80 -9.08
CA PRO A 95 -7.84 -15.95 -8.77
C PRO A 95 -6.44 -15.87 -9.38
N ARG A 96 -6.23 -14.97 -10.35
CA ARG A 96 -4.93 -14.72 -11.00
C ARG A 96 -4.09 -13.65 -10.31
N VAL A 97 -4.67 -12.91 -9.35
CA VAL A 97 -3.90 -11.95 -8.55
C VAL A 97 -3.13 -12.72 -7.48
N ARG A 98 -1.81 -12.54 -7.47
CA ARG A 98 -0.91 -13.12 -6.48
C ARG A 98 -0.41 -12.09 -5.48
N TRP A 99 -0.21 -10.87 -5.94
CA TRP A 99 0.43 -9.81 -5.16
C TRP A 99 -0.40 -8.54 -5.16
N TYR A 100 -0.43 -7.88 -4.01
CA TYR A 100 -1.07 -6.59 -3.85
C TYR A 100 -0.39 -5.81 -2.73
N ALA A 101 -0.48 -4.49 -2.77
CA ALA A 101 0.02 -3.59 -1.74
C ALA A 101 -1.13 -2.76 -1.19
N THR A 102 -1.23 -2.60 0.13
CA THR A 102 -2.28 -1.82 0.80
C THR A 102 -1.70 -0.79 1.75
N ALA A 103 -2.35 0.36 1.82
CA ALA A 103 -2.09 1.39 2.81
C ALA A 103 -3.43 1.89 3.37
N ASP A 104 -3.54 1.89 4.69
CA ASP A 104 -4.73 2.44 5.36
C ASP A 104 -4.53 3.93 5.61
N LEU A 105 -5.44 4.71 5.05
CA LEU A 105 -5.60 6.15 5.30
C LEU A 105 -6.71 6.35 6.34
N SER A 106 -6.94 7.60 6.74
CA SER A 106 -7.90 7.96 7.80
C SER A 106 -9.32 7.44 7.58
N ASP A 107 -9.76 7.34 6.33
CA ASP A 107 -11.15 7.08 5.93
C ASP A 107 -11.30 5.93 4.92
N ARG A 108 -10.19 5.34 4.47
CA ARG A 108 -10.17 4.35 3.38
C ARG A 108 -8.86 3.57 3.31
N THR A 109 -8.86 2.48 2.58
CA THR A 109 -7.68 1.69 2.23
C THR A 109 -7.36 1.92 0.75
N THR A 110 -6.16 2.41 0.43
CA THR A 110 -5.68 2.40 -0.95
C THR A 110 -5.01 1.07 -1.23
N ALA A 111 -5.32 0.45 -2.36
CA ALA A 111 -4.68 -0.79 -2.81
C ALA A 111 -4.12 -0.67 -4.23
N PHE A 112 -2.96 -1.30 -4.43
CA PHE A 112 -2.31 -1.53 -5.71
C PHE A 112 -2.32 -3.04 -5.97
N ILE A 113 -3.06 -3.47 -6.98
CA ILE A 113 -3.30 -4.87 -7.30
C ILE A 113 -2.48 -5.22 -8.54
N LEU A 114 -1.47 -6.07 -8.38
CA LEU A 114 -0.64 -6.52 -9.49
C LEU A 114 -1.31 -7.69 -10.23
N GLN A 115 -1.52 -7.50 -11.52
CA GLN A 115 -2.20 -8.46 -12.38
C GLN A 115 -1.19 -9.22 -13.22
N ASN A 116 -1.48 -10.51 -13.43
CA ASN A 116 -0.77 -11.36 -14.39
C ASN A 116 0.76 -11.42 -14.19
N SER A 117 1.26 -11.19 -12.98
CA SER A 117 2.66 -11.29 -12.62
C SER A 117 2.85 -12.16 -11.37
N ALA A 118 3.82 -13.06 -11.42
CA ALA A 118 4.31 -13.80 -10.25
C ALA A 118 5.40 -13.03 -9.48
N ASP A 119 5.97 -12.01 -10.10
CA ASP A 119 7.01 -11.17 -9.52
C ASP A 119 6.38 -9.91 -8.91
N ARG A 120 6.63 -9.67 -7.62
CA ARG A 120 6.10 -8.53 -6.86
C ARG A 120 6.94 -7.26 -6.99
N SER A 121 8.08 -7.30 -7.70
CA SER A 121 9.07 -6.21 -7.76
C SER A 121 8.46 -4.86 -8.15
N LEU A 122 7.42 -4.85 -9.00
CA LEU A 122 6.69 -3.63 -9.35
C LEU A 122 6.01 -2.92 -8.16
N LEU A 123 5.70 -3.64 -7.08
CA LEU A 123 5.06 -3.09 -5.89
C LEU A 123 6.07 -2.68 -4.82
N GLU A 124 7.31 -3.18 -4.87
CA GLU A 124 8.34 -2.95 -3.85
C GLU A 124 8.65 -1.45 -3.60
N PRO A 125 8.66 -0.57 -4.62
CA PRO A 125 8.83 0.86 -4.40
C PRO A 125 7.78 1.49 -3.47
N LEU A 126 6.58 0.91 -3.35
CA LEU A 126 5.53 1.44 -2.47
C LEU A 126 5.85 1.28 -0.98
N ALA A 127 6.73 0.34 -0.61
CA ALA A 127 7.11 0.12 0.78
C ALA A 127 7.71 1.39 1.43
N ARG A 128 8.40 2.23 0.63
CA ARG A 128 8.97 3.51 1.11
C ARG A 128 7.92 4.54 1.53
N PHE A 129 6.69 4.38 1.04
CA PHE A 129 5.53 5.21 1.39
C PHE A 129 4.69 4.63 2.52
N GLY A 130 5.07 3.47 3.07
CA GLY A 130 4.35 2.80 4.14
C GLY A 130 3.31 1.78 3.68
N PHE A 131 3.29 1.40 2.39
CA PHE A 131 2.43 0.32 1.92
C PHE A 131 2.94 -1.04 2.41
N VAL A 132 1.99 -1.90 2.78
CA VAL A 132 2.24 -3.30 3.11
C VAL A 132 1.98 -4.15 1.88
N ILE A 133 2.98 -4.93 1.46
CA ILE A 133 2.88 -5.85 0.33
C ILE A 133 2.52 -7.24 0.86
N ALA A 134 1.48 -7.83 0.31
CA ALA A 134 0.98 -9.14 0.71
C ALA A 134 0.79 -10.04 -0.51
N SER A 135 0.87 -11.35 -0.26
CA SER A 135 0.43 -12.39 -1.19
C SER A 135 -0.96 -12.88 -0.84
N ARG A 136 -1.70 -13.35 -1.85
CA ARG A 136 -2.90 -14.18 -1.62
C ARG A 136 -2.55 -15.64 -1.40
#